data_AF-A0A8D0G5P6-F1
#
_entry.id   AF-A0A8D0G5P6-F1
#
_cell.length_a   1.000
_cell.length_b   1.000
_cell.length_c   1.000
_cell.angle_alpha   90.00
_cell.angle_beta   90.00
_cell.angle_gamma   90.00
#
_symmetry.space_group_name_H-M   'P 1'
#
loop_
_entity.id
_entity.type
_entity.pdbx_description
1 polymer ?
#
loop_
_entity_poly.entity_id
_entity_poly.type
_entity_poly.pdbx_seq_one_letter_code
_entity_poly.pdbx_strand_id
1 'polypeptide(L)'
;MGAQDRPQCCFDIEINREPVGRIVFQLFSDVCPKTCKNFLCLCSGEKGIGKTTGKKLCYKGSTFHRVVKNFMIQGGDFSEGNGKGGESIYGGYFKGKG
;
A
#
# COMPACT_ATOMS: atom_id res chain seq x y z
N MET A 1 15.69 -14.91 8.17
CA MET A 1 14.92 -13.92 8.96
C MET A 1 13.90 -14.69 9.76
N GLY A 2 13.93 -14.55 11.08
CA GLY A 2 12.92 -15.14 11.96
C GLY A 2 11.65 -14.27 11.97
N ALA A 3 10.58 -14.75 12.60
CA ALA A 3 9.33 -13.98 12.72
C ALA A 3 9.52 -12.60 13.39
N GLN A 4 10.56 -12.45 14.22
CA GLN A 4 10.89 -11.21 14.93
C GLN A 4 11.50 -10.13 14.03
N ASP A 5 12.00 -10.48 12.83
CA ASP A 5 12.65 -9.55 11.91
C ASP A 5 11.67 -8.96 10.88
N ARG A 6 10.37 -9.21 11.04
CA ARG A 6 9.34 -8.82 10.08
C ARG A 6 9.14 -7.31 10.11
N PRO A 7 9.29 -6.62 8.97
CA PRO A 7 9.17 -5.17 8.91
C PRO A 7 7.75 -4.73 9.23
N GLN A 8 7.64 -3.59 9.89
CA GLN A 8 6.38 -2.93 10.19
C GLN A 8 6.24 -1.63 9.39
N CYS A 9 5.00 -1.28 9.07
CA CYS A 9 4.63 0.02 8.51
C CYS A 9 3.27 0.44 9.07
N CYS A 10 2.87 1.68 8.82
CA CYS A 10 1.62 2.19 9.35
C CYS A 10 0.93 3.16 8.40
N PHE A 11 -0.37 3.34 8.60
CA PHE A 11 -1.16 4.42 8.03
C PHE A 11 -1.77 5.26 9.15
N ASP A 12 -1.58 6.57 9.05
CA ASP A 12 -2.37 7.54 9.81
C ASP A 12 -3.59 7.90 8.97
N ILE A 13 -4.78 7.65 9.52
CA ILE A 13 -6.05 7.76 8.79
C ILE A 13 -6.81 9.01 9.23
N GLU A 14 -7.35 9.71 8.24
CA GLU A 14 -8.29 10.81 8.43
C GLU A 14 -9.64 10.45 7.80
N ILE A 15 -10.73 10.86 8.44
CA ILE A 15 -12.08 10.85 7.87
C ILE A 15 -12.59 12.28 7.89
N ASN A 16 -12.98 12.83 6.73
CA ASN A 16 -13.34 14.24 6.59
C ASN A 16 -12.25 15.21 7.10
N ARG A 17 -10.96 14.85 6.89
CA ARG A 17 -9.77 15.59 7.36
C ARG A 17 -9.56 15.61 8.88
N GLU A 18 -10.35 14.85 9.63
CA GLU A 18 -10.15 14.65 11.06
C GLU A 18 -9.37 13.35 11.31
N PRO A 19 -8.25 13.37 12.05
CA PRO A 19 -7.51 12.17 12.38
C PRO A 19 -8.36 11.19 13.21
N VAL A 20 -8.46 9.94 12.75
CA VAL A 20 -9.26 8.91 13.44
C VAL A 20 -8.41 7.81 14.07
N GLY A 21 -7.12 7.73 13.71
CA GLY A 21 -6.17 6.83 14.34
C GLY A 21 -5.14 6.26 13.39
N ARG A 22 -4.32 5.35 13.94
CA ARG A 22 -3.22 4.68 13.24
C ARG A 22 -3.50 3.19 13.06
N ILE A 23 -3.30 2.70 11.85
CA ILE A 23 -3.28 1.27 11.54
C ILE A 23 -1.82 0.85 11.40
N VAL A 24 -1.39 -0.18 12.13
CA VAL A 24 -0.03 -0.75 12.05
C VAL A 24 -0.09 -2.13 11.42
N PHE A 25 0.78 -2.38 10.46
CA PHE A 25 0.89 -3.65 9.75
C PHE A 25 2.25 -4.27 10.04
N GLN A 26 2.27 -5.55 10.42
CA GLN A 26 3.47 -6.39 10.35
C GLN A 26 3.43 -7.18 9.05
N LEU A 27 4.52 -7.13 8.27
CA LEU A 27 4.56 -7.76 6.96
C LEU A 27 5.36 -9.07 7.01
N PHE A 28 4.77 -10.14 6.48
CA PHE A 28 5.39 -11.46 6.38
C PHE A 28 6.45 -11.52 5.26
N SER A 29 7.52 -10.74 5.38
CA SER A 29 8.57 -10.59 4.37
C SER A 29 9.37 -11.87 4.12
N ASP A 30 9.44 -12.76 5.11
CA ASP A 30 9.97 -14.11 5.02
C ASP A 30 9.10 -15.02 4.13
N VAL A 31 7.79 -14.80 4.13
CA VAL A 31 6.84 -15.56 3.30
C VAL A 31 6.73 -14.93 1.91
N CYS A 32 6.47 -13.63 1.83
CA CYS A 32 6.15 -12.90 0.60
C CYS A 32 7.08 -11.69 0.37
N PRO A 33 8.40 -11.90 0.15
CA PRO A 33 9.39 -10.82 0.16
C PRO A 33 9.12 -9.72 -0.87
N LYS A 34 8.73 -10.10 -2.10
CA LYS A 34 8.44 -9.16 -3.18
C LYS A 34 7.20 -8.30 -2.89
N THR A 35 6.13 -8.93 -2.41
CA THR A 35 4.88 -8.22 -2.06
C THR A 35 5.09 -7.29 -0.87
N CYS A 36 5.80 -7.75 0.17
CA CYS A 36 6.09 -6.93 1.34
C CYS A 36 7.00 -5.74 0.98
N LYS A 37 8.04 -5.95 0.16
CA LYS A 37 8.90 -4.86 -0.31
C LYS A 37 8.11 -3.83 -1.12
N ASN A 38 7.22 -4.27 -2.00
CA ASN A 38 6.32 -3.36 -2.73
C ASN A 38 5.49 -2.51 -1.77
N PHE A 39 4.82 -3.14 -0.80
CA PHE A 39 3.97 -2.44 0.16
C PHE A 39 4.74 -1.43 1.02
N LEU A 40 5.91 -1.80 1.55
CA LEU A 40 6.77 -0.90 2.34
C LEU A 40 7.20 0.32 1.54
N CYS A 41 7.69 0.10 0.33
CA CYS A 41 8.18 1.19 -0.51
C CYS A 41 7.04 2.14 -0.94
N LEU A 42 5.82 1.64 -1.13
CA LEU A 42 4.64 2.49 -1.37
C LEU A 42 4.21 3.25 -0.10
N CYS A 43 4.44 2.71 1.10
CA CYS A 43 4.26 3.45 2.34
C CYS A 43 5.28 4.60 2.47
N SER A 44 6.57 4.34 2.19
CA SER A 44 7.63 5.35 2.32
C SER A 44 7.66 6.37 1.17
N GLY A 45 7.22 5.97 -0.03
CA GLY A 45 7.31 6.79 -1.23
C GLY A 45 8.72 6.90 -1.81
N GLU A 46 9.66 6.05 -1.38
CA GLU A 46 11.10 6.15 -1.73
C GLU A 46 11.42 5.83 -3.20
N LYS A 47 10.47 5.23 -3.94
CA LYS A 47 10.69 4.73 -5.32
C LYS A 47 10.39 5.74 -6.41
N GLY A 48 10.07 6.99 -6.05
CA GLY A 48 9.90 8.07 -7.00
C GLY A 48 8.61 7.94 -7.82
N ILE A 49 8.73 8.07 -9.14
CA ILE A 49 7.60 8.14 -10.08
C ILE A 49 7.40 6.79 -10.77
N GLY A 50 6.14 6.36 -10.87
CA GLY A 50 5.72 5.14 -11.54
C GLY A 50 5.91 5.22 -13.05
N LYS A 51 6.31 4.12 -13.67
CA LYS A 51 6.66 4.06 -15.09
C LYS A 51 5.43 4.09 -15.98
N THR A 52 4.34 3.47 -15.55
CA THR A 52 3.12 3.35 -16.35
C THR A 52 2.10 4.43 -16.02
N THR A 53 2.05 4.87 -14.76
CA THR A 53 1.09 5.88 -14.29
C THR A 53 1.64 7.31 -14.37
N GLY A 54 2.96 7.49 -14.36
CA GLY A 54 3.58 8.81 -14.22
C GLY A 54 3.27 9.51 -12.88
N LYS A 55 2.72 8.79 -11.90
CA LYS A 55 2.38 9.31 -10.56
C LYS A 55 3.42 8.88 -9.53
N LYS A 56 3.48 9.59 -8.40
CA LYS A 56 4.35 9.18 -7.29
C LYS A 56 3.93 7.82 -6.77
N LEU A 57 4.88 6.89 -6.62
CA LEU A 57 4.69 5.56 -6.05
C LEU A 57 4.55 5.67 -4.52
N CYS A 58 3.43 6.21 -4.05
CA CYS A 58 3.19 6.47 -2.63
C CYS A 58 1.71 6.38 -2.27
N TYR A 59 1.40 5.78 -1.12
CA TYR A 59 0.05 5.72 -0.58
C TYR A 59 -0.40 7.01 0.10
N LYS A 60 0.52 7.89 0.53
CA LYS A 60 0.16 9.14 1.22
C LYS A 60 -0.74 10.00 0.33
N GLY A 61 -1.92 10.32 0.83
CA GLY A 61 -2.94 11.08 0.11
C GLY A 61 -3.88 10.24 -0.77
N SER A 62 -3.65 8.93 -0.91
CA SER A 62 -4.64 8.02 -1.50
C SER A 62 -5.76 7.70 -0.51
N THR A 63 -6.91 7.25 -1.01
CA THR A 63 -8.11 6.98 -0.22
C THR A 63 -8.44 5.49 -0.15
N PHE A 64 -9.25 5.11 0.85
CA PHE A 64 -10.00 3.86 0.82
C PHE A 64 -11.27 4.08 -0.01
N HIS A 65 -11.20 3.77 -1.31
CA HIS A 65 -12.28 4.04 -2.26
C HIS A 65 -13.45 3.04 -2.16
N ARG A 66 -13.27 1.91 -1.46
CA ARG A 66 -14.33 0.91 -1.28
C ARG A 66 -14.36 0.38 0.15
N VAL A 67 -15.54 0.46 0.77
CA VAL A 67 -15.81 -0.02 2.14
C VAL A 67 -17.03 -0.94 2.09
N VAL A 68 -16.87 -2.18 2.54
CA VAL A 68 -17.95 -3.17 2.61
C VAL A 68 -18.14 -3.58 4.06
N LYS A 69 -19.29 -3.22 4.63
CA LYS A 69 -19.64 -3.54 6.02
C LYS A 69 -19.55 -5.05 6.25
N ASN A 70 -18.95 -5.42 7.39
CA ASN A 70 -18.73 -6.82 7.80
C ASN A 70 -17.82 -7.63 6.86
N PHE A 71 -17.02 -6.97 6.03
CA PHE A 71 -16.09 -7.68 5.15
C PHE A 71 -14.71 -7.00 5.14
N MET A 72 -14.57 -5.87 4.45
CA MET A 72 -13.25 -5.27 4.25
C MET A 72 -13.31 -3.80 3.82
N ILE A 73 -12.15 -3.15 3.88
CA ILE A 73 -11.83 -1.87 3.24
C ILE A 73 -10.76 -2.08 2.17
N GLN A 74 -10.87 -1.36 1.06
CA GLN A 74 -9.94 -1.43 -0.06
C GLN A 74 -9.47 -0.02 -0.43
N GLY A 75 -8.15 0.11 -0.61
CA GLY A 75 -7.47 1.34 -1.00
C GLY A 75 -6.25 1.02 -1.86
N GLY A 76 -5.27 1.94 -1.88
CA GLY A 76 -3.99 1.74 -2.58
C GLY A 76 -4.00 2.14 -4.06
N ASP A 77 -5.14 2.54 -4.62
CA ASP A 77 -5.21 3.21 -5.91
C ASP A 77 -4.84 4.69 -5.73
N PHE A 78 -3.56 4.99 -5.90
CA PHE A 78 -3.01 6.34 -5.78
C PHE A 78 -3.04 7.15 -7.09
N SER A 79 -3.46 6.54 -8.22
CA SER A 79 -3.44 7.20 -9.52
C SER A 79 -4.81 7.66 -10.00
N GLU A 80 -5.84 6.84 -9.80
CA GLU A 80 -7.22 7.15 -10.21
C GLU A 80 -8.19 7.24 -9.02
N GLY A 81 -7.86 6.62 -7.89
CA GLY A 81 -8.67 6.67 -6.67
C GLY A 81 -10.04 5.98 -6.79
N ASN A 82 -10.23 5.10 -7.77
CA ASN A 82 -11.52 4.47 -8.09
C ASN A 82 -11.46 2.93 -8.13
N GLY A 83 -10.26 2.35 -7.95
CA GLY A 83 -10.01 0.92 -7.94
C GLY A 83 -9.52 0.33 -9.26
N LYS A 84 -9.38 1.13 -10.33
CA LYS A 84 -8.85 0.69 -11.62
C LYS A 84 -7.37 1.03 -11.81
N GLY A 85 -6.85 1.94 -11.00
CA GLY A 85 -5.48 2.43 -11.10
C GLY A 85 -4.48 1.74 -10.15
N GLY A 86 -3.40 2.47 -9.88
CA GLY A 86 -2.27 2.01 -9.09
C GLY A 86 -1.16 1.38 -9.95
N GLU A 87 0.02 1.28 -9.35
CA GLU A 87 1.20 0.69 -9.97
C GLU A 87 2.11 0.10 -8.88
N SER A 88 2.82 -0.98 -9.21
CA SER A 88 3.86 -1.50 -8.32
C SER A 88 5.17 -0.73 -8.47
N ILE A 89 6.05 -0.86 -7.48
CA ILE A 89 7.40 -0.29 -7.54
C ILE A 89 8.30 -0.92 -8.62
N TYR A 90 7.83 -2.00 -9.25
CA TYR A 90 8.57 -2.73 -10.27
C TYR A 90 8.20 -2.31 -11.70
N GLY A 91 7.20 -1.42 -11.85
CA GLY A 91 6.61 -1.05 -13.13
C GLY A 91 5.39 -1.92 -13.44
N GLY A 92 4.22 -1.30 -13.58
CA GLY A 92 2.96 -2.02 -13.80
C GLY A 92 2.64 -3.04 -12.70
N TYR A 93 2.19 -4.23 -13.09
CA TYR A 93 1.83 -5.34 -12.20
C TYR A 93 2.97 -6.34 -12.02
N PHE A 94 2.91 -7.14 -10.95
CA PHE A 94 3.84 -8.24 -10.73
C PHE A 94 3.12 -9.49 -10.25
N LYS A 95 3.67 -10.66 -10.62
CA LYS A 95 3.18 -11.95 -10.15
C LYS A 95 3.37 -12.08 -8.63
N GLY A 96 2.29 -12.42 -7.92
CA GLY A 96 2.34 -12.76 -6.51
C GLY A 96 3.05 -14.09 -6.25
N LYS A 97 3.34 -14.39 -4.99
CA LYS A 97 3.62 -15.77 -4.58
C LYS A 97 2.30 -16.53 -4.54
N GLY A 98 2.26 -17.69 -5.18
CA GLY A 98 1.18 -18.67 -5.06
C GLY A 98 1.33 -19.47 -3.78
#